data_AF-A0A6V7V6P9-F1
#
_entry.id   AF-A0A6V7V6P9-F1
#
_cell.length_a   1.000
_cell.length_b   1.000
_cell.length_c   1.000
_cell.angle_alpha   90.00
_cell.angle_beta   90.00
_cell.angle_gamma   90.00
#
_symmetry.space_group_name_H-M   'P 1'
#
loop_
_entity.id
_entity.type
_entity.pdbx_description
1 polymer ?
#
loop_
_entity_poly.entity_id
_entity_poly.type
_entity_poly.pdbx_seq_one_letter_code
_entity_poly.pdbx_strand_id
1 'polypeptide(L)'
;MEKLKNFKDSHLHEKLCLSDKDFDLWLVELGLLHGKRTCYKCGGRTTIHQIRDRRYGSWRCTTKRCRAEKGYLCGTFFEGTHLTTKQIFHLSFLWAYRLGK
;
A
#
# COMPACT_ATOMS: atom_id res chain seq x y z
N MET A 1 -9.15 -1.18 -12.09
CA MET A 1 -9.75 0.10 -11.64
C MET A 1 -11.28 0.17 -11.77
N GLU A 2 -11.97 -0.82 -12.36
CA GLU A 2 -13.44 -0.78 -12.46
C GLU A 2 -14.17 -0.81 -11.12
N LYS A 3 -13.58 -1.41 -10.09
CA LYS A 3 -14.12 -1.46 -8.72
C LYS A 3 -14.39 -0.09 -8.09
N LEU A 4 -13.78 0.98 -8.62
CA LEU A 4 -13.96 2.34 -8.08
C LEU A 4 -14.98 3.18 -8.86
N LYS A 5 -15.53 2.70 -9.99
CA LYS A 5 -16.44 3.49 -10.85
C LYS A 5 -17.71 3.96 -10.14
N ASN A 6 -18.20 3.21 -9.15
CA ASN A 6 -19.39 3.53 -8.35
C ASN A 6 -19.06 3.75 -6.86
N PHE A 7 -17.80 4.07 -6.54
CA PHE A 7 -17.37 4.29 -5.17
C PHE A 7 -17.92 5.63 -4.66
N LYS A 8 -18.50 5.62 -3.45
CA LYS A 8 -19.20 6.76 -2.83
C LYS A 8 -18.70 6.94 -1.40
N ASP A 9 -19.04 8.06 -0.78
CA ASP A 9 -18.66 8.37 0.61
C ASP A 9 -19.01 7.24 1.60
N SER A 10 -20.17 6.60 1.46
CA SER A 10 -20.56 5.47 2.32
C SER A 10 -19.57 4.31 2.24
N HIS A 11 -19.17 3.93 1.02
CA HIS A 11 -18.16 2.89 0.80
C HIS A 11 -16.79 3.29 1.34
N LEU A 12 -16.43 4.58 1.23
CA LEU A 12 -15.18 5.07 1.81
C LEU A 12 -15.19 4.91 3.32
N HIS A 13 -16.28 5.31 3.98
CA HIS A 13 -16.40 5.22 5.43
C HIS A 13 -16.25 3.77 5.91
N GLU A 14 -16.94 2.82 5.28
CA GLU A 14 -16.80 1.39 5.57
C GLU A 14 -15.35 0.92 5.47
N LYS A 15 -14.62 1.34 4.43
CA LYS A 15 -13.21 0.96 4.24
C LYS A 15 -12.30 1.61 5.26
N LEU A 16 -12.52 2.86 5.64
CA LEU A 16 -11.70 3.55 6.64
C LEU A 16 -11.84 2.94 8.04
N CYS A 17 -12.98 2.32 8.34
CA CYS A 17 -13.23 1.59 9.59
C CYS A 17 -12.53 0.22 9.70
N LEU A 18 -11.98 -0.31 8.60
CA LEU A 18 -11.22 -1.57 8.61
C LEU A 18 -9.96 -1.45 9.48
N SER A 19 -9.40 -2.58 9.90
CA SER A 19 -8.04 -2.59 10.46
C SER A 19 -7.02 -2.14 9.40
N ASP A 20 -5.85 -1.64 9.80
CA ASP A 20 -4.81 -1.25 8.83
C ASP A 20 -4.39 -2.42 7.93
N LYS A 21 -4.36 -3.64 8.48
CA LYS A 21 -4.05 -4.85 7.73
C LYS A 21 -5.12 -5.16 6.68
N ASP A 22 -6.39 -5.10 7.04
CA ASP A 22 -7.48 -5.41 6.11
C ASP A 22 -7.64 -4.32 5.05
N PHE A 23 -7.36 -3.07 5.42
CA PHE A 23 -7.30 -1.96 4.48
C PHE A 23 -6.17 -2.14 3.46
N ASP A 24 -4.97 -2.51 3.90
CA ASP A 24 -3.84 -2.77 3.00
C ASP A 24 -4.12 -3.98 2.08
N LEU A 25 -4.78 -5.04 2.57
CA LEU A 25 -5.23 -6.15 1.72
C LEU A 25 -6.21 -5.68 0.63
N TRP A 26 -7.17 -4.84 1.00
CA TRP A 26 -8.09 -4.26 0.02
C TRP A 26 -7.35 -3.38 -1.01
N LEU A 27 -6.35 -2.61 -0.60
CA LEU A 27 -5.51 -1.84 -1.53
C LEU A 27 -4.68 -2.74 -2.47
N VAL A 28 -4.23 -3.91 -2.01
CA VAL A 28 -3.60 -4.92 -2.88
C VAL A 28 -4.59 -5.42 -3.93
N GLU A 29 -5.84 -5.71 -3.56
CA GLU A 29 -6.88 -6.12 -4.50
C GLU A 29 -7.25 -5.05 -5.53
N LEU A 30 -7.06 -3.78 -5.17
CA LEU A 30 -7.20 -2.64 -6.08
C LEU A 30 -5.98 -2.43 -6.98
N GLY A 31 -4.86 -3.09 -6.69
CA GLY A 31 -3.57 -2.90 -7.38
C GLY A 31 -2.83 -1.64 -6.93
N LEU A 32 -3.22 -1.01 -5.82
CA LEU A 32 -2.58 0.18 -5.27
C LEU A 32 -1.42 -0.14 -4.32
N LEU A 33 -1.36 -1.39 -3.83
CA LEU A 33 -0.23 -1.92 -3.07
C LEU A 33 0.28 -3.22 -3.69
N HIS A 34 1.55 -3.52 -3.44
CA HIS A 34 2.15 -4.81 -3.83
C HIS A 34 1.67 -5.91 -2.87
N GLY A 35 0.97 -6.91 -3.39
CA GLY A 35 0.65 -8.12 -2.60
C GLY A 35 1.84 -9.08 -2.46
N LYS A 36 2.72 -9.09 -3.47
CA LYS A 36 3.94 -9.91 -3.54
C LYS A 36 5.00 -9.13 -4.29
N ARG A 37 6.27 -9.38 -3.98
CA ARG A 37 7.41 -8.80 -4.70
C ARG A 37 8.54 -9.79 -4.91
N THR A 38 9.21 -9.65 -6.05
CA THR A 38 10.51 -10.26 -6.31
C THR A 38 11.63 -9.29 -5.95
N CYS A 39 12.79 -9.84 -5.60
CA CYS A 39 13.96 -9.05 -5.26
C CYS A 39 14.48 -8.34 -6.50
N TYR A 40 14.62 -7.01 -6.44
CA TYR A 40 15.13 -6.22 -7.56
C TYR A 40 16.60 -6.53 -7.91
N LYS A 41 17.37 -7.12 -6.98
CA LYS A 41 18.79 -7.42 -7.16
C LYS A 41 19.07 -8.83 -7.68
N CYS A 42 18.35 -9.84 -7.19
CA CYS A 42 18.62 -11.25 -7.51
C CYS A 42 17.42 -12.03 -8.06
N GLY A 43 16.26 -11.40 -8.24
CA GLY A 43 15.02 -12.04 -8.69
C GLY A 43 14.36 -12.98 -7.67
N GLY A 44 15.02 -13.27 -6.54
CA GLY A 44 14.52 -14.18 -5.51
C GLY A 44 13.24 -13.69 -4.80
N ARG A 45 12.64 -14.57 -4.00
CA ARG A 45 11.45 -14.23 -3.19
C ARG A 45 11.78 -13.17 -2.13
N THR A 46 10.78 -12.34 -1.82
CA THR A 46 10.86 -11.38 -0.71
C THR A 46 9.76 -11.66 0.31
N THR A 47 9.99 -11.25 1.55
CA THR A 47 9.01 -11.26 2.64
C THR A 47 8.94 -9.88 3.25
N ILE A 48 7.81 -9.57 3.89
CA ILE A 48 7.66 -8.32 4.65
C ILE A 48 8.44 -8.49 5.95
N HIS A 49 9.43 -7.63 6.14
CA HIS A 49 10.16 -7.50 7.37
C HIS A 49 9.67 -6.26 8.11
N GLN A 50 9.02 -6.47 9.25
CA GLN A 50 8.61 -5.38 10.12
C GLN A 50 9.81 -4.88 10.91
N ILE A 51 10.03 -3.57 10.90
CA ILE A 51 11.07 -2.91 11.66
C ILE A 51 10.37 -2.28 12.86
N ARG A 52 10.80 -2.61 14.09
CA ARG A 52 10.30 -1.95 15.30
C ARG A 52 10.45 -0.43 15.11
N ASP A 53 9.41 0.30 15.48
CA ASP A 53 9.34 1.77 15.39
C ASP A 53 9.09 2.36 13.99
N ARG A 54 9.02 1.54 12.93
CA ARG A 54 8.55 2.01 11.62
C ARG A 54 7.10 1.62 11.39
N ARG A 55 6.30 2.60 10.97
CA ARG A 55 4.89 2.39 10.56
C ARG A 55 4.77 1.37 9.42
N TYR A 56 5.69 1.42 8.47
CA TYR A 56 5.78 0.47 7.37
C TYR A 56 7.10 -0.30 7.43
N GLY A 57 7.00 -1.61 7.19
CA GLY A 57 8.16 -2.48 7.07
C GLY A 57 8.91 -2.30 5.75
N SER A 58 9.76 -3.28 5.42
CA SER A 58 10.46 -3.39 4.16
C SER A 58 10.21 -4.75 3.50
N TRP A 59 10.22 -4.79 2.18
CA TRP A 59 10.38 -6.03 1.43
C TRP A 59 11.83 -6.46 1.52
N ARG A 60 12.10 -7.54 2.23
CA ARG A 60 13.44 -8.11 2.38
C ARG A 60 13.57 -9.39 1.56
N CYS A 61 14.64 -9.50 0.79
CA CYS A 61 14.96 -10.73 0.08
C CYS A 61 15.30 -11.87 1.05
N THR A 62 14.72 -13.05 0.81
CA THR A 62 14.96 -14.25 1.64
C THR A 62 16.28 -14.96 1.33
N THR A 63 16.91 -14.66 0.18
CA THR A 63 18.21 -15.23 -0.19
C THR A 63 19.29 -14.72 0.75
N LYS A 64 19.90 -15.64 1.54
CA LYS A 64 20.88 -15.32 2.60
C LYS A 64 22.04 -14.44 2.15
N ARG A 65 22.53 -14.62 0.91
CA ARG A 65 23.64 -13.82 0.34
C ARG A 65 23.20 -12.46 -0.20
N CYS A 66 21.93 -12.27 -0.53
CA CYS A 66 21.43 -11.01 -1.09
C CYS A 66 20.94 -10.06 0.00
N ARG A 67 19.95 -10.50 0.79
CA ARG A 67 19.27 -9.72 1.85
C ARG A 67 18.89 -8.28 1.47
N ALA A 68 18.75 -7.99 0.17
CA ALA A 68 18.43 -6.65 -0.29
C ALA A 68 17.05 -6.25 0.24
N GLU A 69 16.92 -4.98 0.60
CA GLU A 69 15.70 -4.41 1.13
C GLU A 69 15.18 -3.30 0.24
N LYS A 70 13.85 -3.17 0.23
CA LYS A 70 13.15 -2.06 -0.43
C LYS A 70 11.94 -1.69 0.42
N GLY A 71 11.66 -0.40 0.60
CA GLY A 71 10.54 0.06 1.43
C GLY A 71 9.21 -0.56 0.99
N TYR A 72 8.30 -0.80 1.94
CA TYR A 72 7.02 -1.47 1.66
C TYR A 72 6.20 -0.78 0.56
N LEU A 73 6.15 0.56 0.60
CA LEU A 73 5.40 1.40 -0.35
C LEU A 73 6.19 1.81 -1.60
N CYS A 74 7.45 1.41 -1.72
CA CYS A 74 8.29 1.84 -2.85
C CYS A 74 7.77 1.23 -4.16
N GLY A 75 7.55 2.04 -5.19
CA GLY A 75 6.95 1.67 -6.47
C GLY A 75 5.44 1.43 -6.38
N THR A 76 4.75 2.02 -5.41
CA THR A 76 3.27 2.05 -5.33
C THR A 76 2.75 3.47 -5.48
N PHE A 77 1.43 3.62 -5.53
CA PHE A 77 0.78 4.94 -5.49
C PHE A 77 1.16 5.76 -4.25
N PHE A 78 1.55 5.10 -3.16
CA PHE A 78 1.87 5.71 -1.87
C PHE A 78 3.38 5.92 -1.69
N GLU A 79 4.20 5.81 -2.73
CA GLU A 79 5.63 6.05 -2.62
C GLU A 79 5.94 7.51 -2.23
N GLY A 80 6.88 7.70 -1.31
CA GLY A 80 7.32 9.03 -0.88
C GLY A 80 6.38 9.76 0.08
N THR A 81 5.24 9.18 0.43
CA THR A 81 4.33 9.79 1.41
C THR A 81 4.78 9.56 2.85
N HIS A 82 4.52 10.55 3.71
CA HIS A 82 4.68 10.47 5.17
C HIS A 82 3.38 10.11 5.90
N LEU A 83 2.25 10.12 5.18
CA LEU A 83 0.93 9.81 5.73
C LEU A 83 0.63 8.31 5.66
N THR A 84 -0.40 7.84 6.37
CA THR A 84 -0.87 6.46 6.22
C THR A 84 -1.50 6.25 4.84
N THR A 85 -1.53 4.99 4.38
CA THR A 85 -2.26 4.54 3.21
C THR A 85 -3.73 4.96 3.28
N LYS A 86 -4.36 4.84 4.46
CA LYS A 86 -5.73 5.36 4.71
C LYS A 86 -5.85 6.86 4.53
N GLN A 87 -4.94 7.65 5.11
CA GLN A 87 -4.97 9.10 5.02
C GLN A 87 -4.81 9.57 3.58
N ILE A 88 -3.84 9.02 2.84
CA ILE A 88 -3.62 9.36 1.44
C ILE A 88 -4.79 8.92 0.57
N PHE A 89 -5.33 7.72 0.80
CA PHE A 89 -6.49 7.26 0.03
C PHE A 89 -7.71 8.15 0.27
N HIS A 90 -7.99 8.52 1.53
CA HIS A 90 -9.05 9.44 1.88
C HIS A 90 -8.84 10.82 1.24
N LEU A 91 -7.65 11.39 1.34
CA LEU A 91 -7.33 12.69 0.74
C LEU A 91 -7.47 12.65 -0.78
N SER A 92 -7.01 11.57 -1.42
CA SER A 92 -7.15 11.35 -2.87
C SER A 92 -8.61 11.27 -3.29
N PHE A 93 -9.43 10.57 -2.50
CA PHE A 93 -10.88 10.49 -2.74
C PHE A 93 -11.55 11.86 -2.61
N LEU A 94 -11.27 12.60 -1.53
CA LEU A 94 -11.81 13.95 -1.32
C LEU A 94 -11.41 14.89 -2.45
N TRP A 95 -10.15 14.82 -2.91
CA TRP A 95 -9.68 15.63 -4.02
C TRP A 95 -10.45 15.30 -5.31
N ALA A 96 -10.55 14.02 -5.67
CA ALA A 96 -11.25 13.60 -6.88
C ALA A 96 -12.76 13.89 -6.84
N TYR A 97 -13.40 13.77 -5.68
CA TYR A 97 -14.85 13.88 -5.54
C TYR A 97 -15.34 15.32 -5.27
N ARG A 98 -14.57 16.13 -4.53
CA ARG A 98 -14.98 17.49 -4.11
C ARG A 98 -14.23 18.62 -4.79
N LEU A 99 -12.98 18.43 -5.22
CA LEU A 99 -12.16 19.49 -5.82
C LEU A 99 -12.04 19.39 -7.34
N GLY A 100 -12.47 18.27 -7.94
CA GLY A 100 -12.51 18.06 -9.38
C GLY A 100 -13.76 18.60 -10.09
N LYS A 101 -14.53 19.49 -9.43
CA LYS A 101 -15.65 20.23 -10.04
C LYS A 101 -15.33 21.73 -10.08
#